data_AF-A0A9P5SQK2-F1
#
_entry.id   AF-A0A9P5SQK2-F1
#
_cell.length_a   1.000
_cell.length_b   1.000
_cell.length_c   1.000
_cell.angle_alpha   90.00
_cell.angle_beta   90.00
_cell.angle_gamma   90.00
#
_symmetry.space_group_name_H-M   'P 1'
#
loop_
_entity.id
_entity.type
_entity.pdbx_description
1 polymer ?
#
loop_
_entity_poly.entity_id
_entity_poly.type
_entity_poly.pdbx_seq_one_letter_code
_entity_poly.pdbx_strand_id
1 'polypeptide(L)'
;MLTVKVSLCTLVIASANALITVSAVTNKTGGFRIPIHKNTHSRPNTRAKAYNTLKKYGYHRRISPRDFGRQPLTDVENDVEYYGIVGIGTPPQHFKLDMDTGSSDLWIPSMKCTHSKCAMHSRFDPSMSSTFTELKTPWKIAYGDGSTVSGHLAIDRLEFSEIVVPNQLIGLADKESLSFLDDVVDGVFGLGFPSLSALVLDDRDAVRAKVRGGGSISNTVLESILNHEMIPAPVFGVWLGGGEGQGSDANGGDGEVVFGSIDSTRFEGEMTFLPITHSKFWQVPVEGLQLDGEDLDVQGEAIIDTGTTLLVFPMAQAKKINKAIGATSDPWQGYILPCDSNKEGTLDFVMGGRTLGVRKRDLVREKVKGRKGWCYSAVTSTPGDVMIFGDVFIRNNYCVFDVGHKSVGIAPIRR
;
A
#
# COMPACT_ATOMS: atom_id res chain seq x y z
N MET A 1 -44.82 -12.05 -81.52
CA MET A 1 -43.87 -13.18 -81.42
C MET A 1 -43.23 -13.08 -80.05
N LEU A 2 -43.25 -14.04 -79.14
CA LEU A 2 -43.71 -15.42 -79.14
C LEU A 2 -44.11 -15.77 -77.69
N THR A 3 -44.85 -16.85 -77.57
CA THR A 3 -45.88 -17.18 -76.58
C THR A 3 -45.35 -17.83 -75.29
N VAL A 4 -46.11 -17.64 -74.21
CA VAL A 4 -46.12 -18.45 -72.97
C VAL A 4 -46.36 -19.94 -73.28
N LYS A 5 -45.77 -20.85 -72.50
CA LYS A 5 -46.41 -22.14 -72.15
C LYS A 5 -45.87 -22.73 -70.85
N VAL A 6 -46.77 -22.77 -69.87
CA VAL A 6 -46.75 -23.63 -68.68
C VAL A 6 -47.05 -25.07 -69.14
N SER A 7 -46.37 -26.06 -68.56
CA SER A 7 -46.77 -27.47 -68.70
C SER A 7 -46.86 -28.13 -67.33
N LEU A 8 -48.11 -28.42 -66.93
CA LEU A 8 -48.48 -29.43 -65.95
C LEU A 8 -48.00 -30.81 -66.42
N CYS A 9 -47.48 -31.62 -65.52
CA CYS A 9 -47.54 -33.07 -65.67
C CYS A 9 -47.83 -33.69 -64.30
N THR A 10 -49.12 -33.96 -64.09
CA THR A 10 -49.65 -34.85 -63.06
C THR A 10 -49.26 -36.29 -63.35
N LEU A 11 -48.69 -36.98 -62.37
CA LEU A 11 -48.76 -38.44 -62.29
C LEU A 11 -49.31 -38.84 -60.92
N VAL A 12 -50.52 -39.39 -60.96
CA VAL A 12 -51.21 -40.05 -59.85
C VAL A 12 -50.73 -41.49 -59.83
N ILE A 13 -50.16 -41.97 -58.73
CA ILE A 13 -50.09 -43.41 -58.42
C ILE A 13 -50.54 -43.63 -56.98
N ALA A 14 -51.32 -44.70 -56.88
CA ALA A 14 -52.21 -45.13 -55.82
C ALA A 14 -51.60 -45.34 -54.43
N SER A 15 -52.53 -45.19 -53.47
CA SER A 15 -52.55 -45.61 -52.08
C SER A 15 -51.83 -46.94 -51.76
N ALA A 16 -50.95 -46.88 -50.77
CA ALA A 16 -50.72 -47.97 -49.82
C ALA A 16 -50.69 -47.38 -48.41
N ASN A 17 -51.79 -47.57 -47.66
CA ASN A 17 -51.84 -47.28 -46.23
C ASN A 17 -50.99 -48.31 -45.49
N ALA A 18 -49.73 -47.98 -45.22
CA ALA A 18 -48.96 -48.65 -44.17
C ALA A 18 -49.12 -47.84 -42.88
N LEU A 19 -49.84 -48.40 -41.91
CA LEU A 19 -49.79 -47.96 -40.52
C LEU A 19 -48.32 -48.02 -40.06
N ILE A 20 -47.65 -46.87 -39.97
CA ILE A 20 -46.44 -46.76 -39.16
C ILE A 20 -46.95 -46.61 -37.73
N THR A 21 -46.96 -47.72 -36.99
CA THR A 21 -46.95 -47.66 -35.53
C THR A 21 -45.67 -46.93 -35.13
N VAL A 22 -45.81 -45.66 -34.73
CA VAL A 22 -44.76 -44.97 -33.97
C VAL A 22 -44.73 -45.67 -32.62
N SER A 23 -43.91 -46.71 -32.52
CA SER A 23 -43.45 -47.20 -31.23
C SER A 23 -42.77 -46.01 -30.57
N ALA A 24 -43.32 -45.56 -29.44
CA ALA A 24 -42.68 -44.56 -28.61
C ALA A 24 -41.27 -45.06 -28.28
N VAL A 25 -40.27 -44.52 -28.97
CA VAL A 25 -38.89 -44.64 -28.54
C VAL A 25 -38.82 -43.84 -27.26
N THR A 26 -38.90 -44.52 -26.13
CA THR A 26 -38.53 -43.97 -24.83
C THR A 26 -37.04 -43.67 -24.90
N ASN A 27 -36.70 -42.50 -25.42
CA ASN A 27 -35.37 -41.95 -25.30
C ASN A 27 -35.17 -41.70 -23.81
N LYS A 28 -34.51 -42.65 -23.13
CA LYS A 28 -33.88 -42.41 -21.85
C LYS A 28 -32.87 -41.30 -22.09
N THR A 29 -33.28 -40.04 -21.93
CA THR A 29 -32.37 -38.93 -21.74
C THR A 29 -31.70 -39.16 -20.38
N GLY A 30 -30.69 -40.01 -20.37
CA GLY A 30 -29.74 -40.09 -19.26
C GLY A 30 -29.06 -38.75 -19.19
N GLY A 31 -29.59 -37.85 -18.36
CA GLY A 31 -28.93 -36.59 -18.07
C GLY A 31 -27.53 -36.89 -17.55
N PHE A 32 -26.52 -36.33 -18.18
CA PHE A 32 -25.15 -36.37 -17.68
C PHE A 32 -25.13 -35.63 -16.34
N ARG A 33 -25.03 -36.38 -15.23
CA ARG A 33 -24.81 -35.82 -13.91
C ARG A 33 -23.30 -35.74 -13.69
N ILE A 34 -22.74 -34.54 -13.79
CA ILE A 34 -21.37 -34.26 -13.36
C ILE A 34 -21.44 -33.95 -11.86
N PRO A 35 -20.95 -34.83 -10.96
CA PRO A 35 -20.94 -34.53 -9.54
C PRO A 35 -20.01 -33.34 -9.28
N ILE A 36 -20.55 -32.29 -8.67
CA ILE A 36 -19.75 -31.16 -8.20
C ILE A 36 -19.15 -31.56 -6.86
N HIS A 37 -17.84 -31.75 -6.83
CA HIS A 37 -17.12 -32.01 -5.59
C HIS A 37 -16.79 -30.69 -4.90
N LYS A 38 -17.07 -30.61 -3.58
CA LYS A 38 -16.63 -29.47 -2.77
C LYS A 38 -15.10 -29.48 -2.73
N ASN A 39 -14.47 -28.46 -3.31
CA ASN A 39 -13.02 -28.30 -3.21
C ASN A 39 -12.68 -27.90 -1.76
N THR A 40 -12.24 -28.88 -0.95
CA THR A 40 -11.86 -28.69 0.46
C THR A 40 -10.57 -27.89 0.63
N HIS A 41 -9.82 -27.64 -0.45
CA HIS A 41 -8.62 -26.80 -0.47
C HIS A 41 -8.90 -25.37 -0.94
N SER A 42 -10.13 -25.07 -1.37
CA SER A 42 -10.53 -23.71 -1.74
C SER A 42 -10.66 -22.83 -0.49
N ARG A 43 -9.72 -21.90 -0.30
CA ARG A 43 -9.92 -20.80 0.67
C ARG A 43 -10.93 -19.80 0.09
N PRO A 44 -12.09 -19.54 0.73
CA PRO A 44 -13.09 -18.62 0.19
C PRO A 44 -12.54 -17.19 0.15
N ASN A 45 -12.16 -16.71 -1.04
CA ASN A 45 -11.87 -15.28 -1.26
C ASN A 45 -13.17 -14.56 -1.69
N THR A 46 -14.10 -14.47 -0.74
CA THR A 46 -15.43 -13.91 -0.96
C THR A 46 -15.35 -12.43 -1.35
N ARG A 47 -14.33 -11.70 -0.87
CA ARG A 47 -14.07 -10.29 -1.21
C ARG A 47 -13.69 -10.12 -2.68
N ALA A 48 -12.71 -10.88 -3.20
CA ALA A 48 -12.33 -10.81 -4.61
C ALA A 48 -13.45 -11.29 -5.54
N LYS A 49 -14.23 -12.31 -5.13
CA LYS A 49 -15.40 -12.76 -5.89
C LYS A 49 -16.52 -11.73 -5.88
N ALA A 50 -16.78 -11.05 -4.77
CA ALA A 50 -17.75 -9.96 -4.70
C ALA A 50 -17.34 -8.79 -5.60
N TYR A 51 -16.08 -8.36 -5.53
CA TYR A 51 -15.52 -7.31 -6.39
C TYR A 51 -15.64 -7.66 -7.88
N ASN A 52 -15.21 -8.86 -8.28
CA ASN A 52 -15.33 -9.31 -9.68
C ASN A 52 -16.78 -9.48 -10.13
N THR A 53 -17.70 -9.84 -9.24
CA THR A 53 -19.13 -9.97 -9.53
C THR A 53 -19.78 -8.60 -9.75
N LEU A 54 -19.44 -7.61 -8.91
CA LEU A 54 -19.93 -6.23 -9.05
C LEU A 54 -19.47 -5.60 -10.38
N LYS A 55 -18.22 -5.84 -10.77
CA LYS A 55 -17.66 -5.44 -12.06
C LYS A 55 -18.30 -6.17 -13.24
N LYS A 56 -18.54 -7.48 -13.12
CA LYS A 56 -19.12 -8.34 -14.18
C LYS A 56 -20.57 -7.97 -14.52
N TYR A 57 -21.37 -7.56 -13.55
CA TYR A 57 -22.79 -7.22 -13.75
C TYR A 57 -23.06 -5.72 -13.87
N GLY A 58 -22.02 -4.91 -14.18
CA GLY A 58 -22.21 -3.51 -14.51
C GLY A 58 -22.79 -2.67 -13.38
N TYR A 59 -22.56 -3.07 -12.12
CA TYR A 59 -22.84 -2.19 -10.99
C TYR A 59 -21.77 -1.10 -10.98
N HIS A 60 -21.93 -0.11 -11.86
CA HIS A 60 -21.31 1.19 -11.71
C HIS A 60 -21.87 1.78 -10.42
N ARG A 61 -21.32 1.37 -9.27
CA ARG A 61 -21.40 2.19 -8.07
C ARG A 61 -20.92 3.54 -8.55
N ARG A 62 -21.80 4.55 -8.58
CA ARG A 62 -21.36 5.93 -8.69
C ARG A 62 -20.49 6.11 -7.46
N ILE A 63 -19.18 5.96 -7.64
CA ILE A 63 -18.21 6.17 -6.58
C ILE A 63 -18.44 7.61 -6.18
N SER A 64 -18.92 7.80 -4.95
CA SER A 64 -19.11 9.16 -4.50
C SER A 64 -17.73 9.83 -4.56
N PRO A 65 -17.62 11.13 -4.87
CA PRO A 65 -16.33 11.81 -4.77
C PRO A 65 -15.64 11.62 -3.40
N ARG A 66 -16.42 11.29 -2.36
CA ARG A 66 -15.93 10.96 -1.01
C ARG A 66 -15.38 9.54 -0.85
N ASP A 67 -15.60 8.64 -1.80
CA ASP A 67 -15.12 7.25 -1.78
C ASP A 67 -13.92 7.03 -2.72
N PHE A 68 -13.61 8.00 -3.58
CA PHE A 68 -12.53 7.89 -4.55
C PHE A 68 -11.15 7.95 -3.89
N GLY A 69 -10.22 7.11 -4.35
CA GLY A 69 -8.81 7.16 -3.95
C GLY A 69 -8.57 6.70 -2.52
N ARG A 70 -9.55 6.03 -1.89
CA ARG A 70 -9.43 5.51 -0.53
C ARG A 70 -8.81 4.13 -0.57
N GLN A 71 -7.60 4.02 -0.03
CA GLN A 71 -6.84 2.80 0.08
C GLN A 71 -6.85 2.35 1.54
N PRO A 72 -7.67 1.34 1.90
CA PRO A 72 -7.65 0.81 3.26
C PRO A 72 -6.33 0.09 3.51
N LEU A 73 -5.81 0.27 4.72
CA LEU A 73 -4.60 -0.37 5.20
C LEU A 73 -4.92 -1.46 6.23
N THR A 74 -4.03 -2.45 6.29
CA THR A 74 -4.05 -3.50 7.30
C THR A 74 -2.85 -3.33 8.21
N ASP A 75 -3.09 -3.30 9.52
CA ASP A 75 -2.05 -3.27 10.55
C ASP A 75 -1.39 -4.65 10.67
N VAL A 76 -0.06 -4.64 10.84
CA VAL A 76 0.76 -5.82 11.06
C VAL A 76 1.42 -5.76 12.44
N GLU A 77 1.36 -6.90 13.14
CA GLU A 77 2.15 -7.18 14.36
C GLU A 77 2.05 -6.16 15.52
N ASN A 78 0.90 -5.51 15.66
CA ASN A 78 0.62 -4.44 16.65
C ASN A 78 1.33 -3.14 16.30
N ASP A 79 0.92 -2.52 15.19
CA ASP A 79 1.39 -1.23 14.71
C ASP A 79 2.88 -1.23 14.32
N VAL A 80 3.37 -2.32 13.72
CA VAL A 80 4.76 -2.40 13.22
C VAL A 80 4.87 -1.76 11.83
N GLU A 81 3.88 -2.00 10.98
CA GLU A 81 3.82 -1.52 9.59
C GLU A 81 2.37 -1.59 9.08
N TYR A 82 2.08 -0.90 7.97
CA TYR A 82 0.74 -0.80 7.39
C TYR A 82 0.74 -0.99 5.88
N TYR A 83 0.15 -2.09 5.40
CA TYR A 83 0.12 -2.38 3.97
C TYR A 83 -1.24 -2.14 3.32
N GLY A 84 -1.20 -1.78 2.05
CA GLY A 84 -2.36 -1.79 1.16
C GLY A 84 -2.27 -2.90 0.11
N ILE A 85 -3.42 -3.27 -0.46
CA ILE A 85 -3.47 -4.22 -1.59
C ILE A 85 -3.37 -3.46 -2.92
N VAL A 86 -2.38 -3.83 -3.73
CA VAL A 86 -2.08 -3.18 -5.01
C VAL A 86 -2.04 -4.22 -6.12
N GLY A 87 -2.67 -3.94 -7.25
CA GLY A 87 -2.70 -4.81 -8.43
C GLY A 87 -1.70 -4.37 -9.50
N ILE A 88 -0.93 -5.31 -10.03
CA ILE A 88 0.07 -5.07 -11.08
C ILE A 88 -0.15 -6.05 -12.23
N GLY A 89 -0.18 -5.55 -13.46
CA GLY A 89 -0.36 -6.34 -14.68
C GLY A 89 -1.79 -6.40 -15.23
N THR A 90 -1.95 -7.15 -16.32
CA THR A 90 -3.24 -7.41 -16.98
C THR A 90 -3.41 -8.89 -17.34
N PRO A 91 -4.32 -9.65 -16.69
CA PRO A 91 -5.10 -9.25 -15.53
C PRO A 91 -4.22 -8.94 -14.30
N PRO A 92 -4.73 -8.15 -13.33
CA PRO A 92 -3.96 -7.76 -12.15
C PRO A 92 -3.53 -8.97 -11.30
N GLN A 93 -2.26 -8.95 -10.88
CA GLN A 93 -1.68 -9.76 -9.82
C GLN A 93 -1.60 -8.89 -8.56
N HIS A 94 -2.15 -9.35 -7.44
CA HIS A 94 -2.27 -8.52 -6.23
C HIS A 94 -1.13 -8.78 -5.25
N PHE A 95 -0.61 -7.70 -4.68
CA PHE A 95 0.49 -7.68 -3.72
C PHE A 95 0.08 -6.85 -2.49
N LYS A 96 0.60 -7.24 -1.33
CA LYS A 96 0.56 -6.48 -0.09
C LYS A 96 1.77 -5.56 -0.08
N LEU A 97 1.57 -4.25 -0.23
CA LEU A 97 2.66 -3.30 -0.29
C LEU A 97 2.61 -2.33 0.88
N ASP A 98 3.75 -2.18 1.55
CA ASP A 98 3.95 -1.14 2.56
C ASP A 98 3.89 0.24 1.89
N MET A 99 3.09 1.14 2.46
CA MET A 99 2.82 2.46 1.92
C MET A 99 3.79 3.44 2.55
N ASP A 100 4.97 3.60 1.95
CA ASP A 100 6.15 4.17 2.58
C ASP A 100 6.44 5.60 2.07
N THR A 101 6.30 6.62 2.93
CA THR A 101 6.66 8.02 2.60
C THR A 101 8.15 8.32 2.75
N GLY A 102 8.93 7.45 3.37
CA GLY A 102 10.38 7.52 3.53
C GLY A 102 11.17 7.05 2.30
N SER A 103 10.55 6.29 1.38
CA SER A 103 11.14 5.90 0.09
C SER A 103 10.28 6.30 -1.11
N SER A 104 10.74 6.05 -2.33
CA SER A 104 10.07 6.54 -3.56
C SER A 104 9.92 5.51 -4.66
N ASP A 105 10.41 4.30 -4.41
CA ASP A 105 10.43 3.23 -5.40
C ASP A 105 9.24 2.30 -5.18
N LEU A 106 8.60 1.90 -6.28
CA LEU A 106 7.64 0.79 -6.28
C LEU A 106 8.40 -0.47 -6.66
N TRP A 107 8.48 -1.45 -5.77
CA TRP A 107 9.09 -2.73 -6.07
C TRP A 107 8.31 -3.91 -5.50
N ILE A 108 8.39 -5.04 -6.22
CA ILE A 108 7.74 -6.30 -5.86
C ILE A 108 8.64 -7.50 -6.16
N PRO A 109 8.44 -8.65 -5.49
CA PRO A 109 9.19 -9.86 -5.74
C PRO A 109 8.96 -10.41 -7.14
N SER A 110 10.04 -10.77 -7.83
CA SER A 110 10.02 -11.39 -9.17
C SER A 110 9.89 -12.91 -9.07
N MET A 111 9.28 -13.57 -10.06
CA MET A 111 9.39 -15.04 -10.21
C MET A 111 10.84 -15.52 -10.38
N LYS A 112 11.78 -14.64 -10.77
CA LYS A 112 13.23 -14.94 -10.77
C LYS A 112 13.82 -15.00 -9.35
N CYS A 113 13.15 -14.42 -8.35
CA CYS A 113 13.54 -14.63 -6.96
C CYS A 113 13.13 -16.04 -6.51
N THR A 114 14.14 -16.92 -6.49
CA THR A 114 13.99 -18.36 -6.30
C THR A 114 14.55 -18.85 -4.97
N HIS A 115 15.23 -17.98 -4.22
CA HIS A 115 15.63 -18.31 -2.86
C HIS A 115 14.37 -18.50 -2.00
N SER A 116 14.45 -19.35 -0.98
CA SER A 116 13.41 -19.46 0.06
C SER A 116 12.88 -18.12 0.60
N LYS A 117 13.70 -17.06 0.47
CA LYS A 117 13.46 -15.67 0.86
C LYS A 117 12.21 -15.06 0.24
N CYS A 118 12.08 -15.06 -1.08
CA CYS A 118 10.89 -14.53 -1.75
C CYS A 118 9.80 -15.61 -1.98
N ALA A 119 10.07 -16.87 -1.64
CA ALA A 119 9.16 -17.97 -1.95
C ALA A 119 7.90 -17.96 -1.05
N MET A 120 7.97 -17.26 0.08
CA MET A 120 6.84 -17.05 0.99
C MET A 120 5.94 -15.89 0.57
N HIS A 121 6.45 -14.96 -0.23
CA HIS A 121 5.72 -13.82 -0.75
C HIS A 121 5.04 -14.11 -2.09
N SER A 122 4.05 -13.27 -2.39
CA SER A 122 3.48 -13.18 -3.74
C SER A 122 4.58 -12.71 -4.69
N ARG A 123 4.77 -13.43 -5.80
CA ARG A 123 5.78 -13.10 -6.82
C ARG A 123 5.11 -12.77 -8.13
N PHE A 124 5.61 -11.74 -8.79
CA PHE A 124 5.13 -11.28 -10.08
C PHE A 124 5.56 -12.22 -11.20
N ASP A 125 4.57 -12.80 -11.88
CA ASP A 125 4.75 -13.63 -13.07
C ASP A 125 4.54 -12.77 -14.33
N PRO A 126 5.62 -12.42 -15.06
CA PRO A 126 5.50 -11.62 -16.27
C PRO A 126 4.73 -12.32 -17.40
N SER A 127 4.65 -13.66 -17.39
CA SER A 127 3.91 -14.41 -18.42
C SER A 127 2.38 -14.29 -18.26
N MET A 128 1.93 -13.87 -17.08
CA MET A 128 0.53 -13.69 -16.74
C MET A 128 0.02 -12.27 -16.96
N SER A 129 0.86 -11.35 -17.46
CA SER A 129 0.47 -9.97 -17.76
C SER A 129 0.63 -9.64 -19.24
N SER A 130 -0.47 -9.28 -19.91
CA SER A 130 -0.48 -8.85 -21.31
C SER A 130 0.07 -7.43 -21.53
N THR A 131 0.22 -6.63 -20.47
CA THR A 131 0.73 -5.26 -20.51
C THR A 131 2.19 -5.14 -20.09
N PHE A 132 2.80 -6.26 -19.69
CA PHE A 132 4.19 -6.30 -19.25
C PHE A 132 5.19 -5.87 -20.33
N THR A 133 6.17 -5.07 -19.90
CA THR A 133 7.33 -4.68 -20.70
C THR A 133 8.59 -4.85 -19.86
N GLU A 134 9.43 -5.83 -20.21
CA GLU A 134 10.72 -6.03 -19.53
C GLU A 134 11.71 -4.90 -19.89
N LEU A 135 12.26 -4.28 -18.85
CA LEU A 135 13.45 -3.44 -18.93
C LEU A 135 14.60 -4.26 -18.32
N LYS A 136 15.78 -4.23 -18.93
CA LYS A 136 16.90 -5.07 -18.46
C LYS A 136 17.88 -4.28 -17.61
N THR A 137 17.63 -2.98 -17.40
CA THR A 137 18.39 -2.15 -16.48
C THR A 137 18.34 -2.75 -15.06
N PRO A 138 19.49 -3.04 -14.44
CA PRO A 138 19.56 -3.50 -13.06
C PRO A 138 19.32 -2.35 -12.08
N TRP A 139 18.78 -2.67 -10.91
CA TRP A 139 18.61 -1.71 -9.80
C TRP A 139 18.95 -2.36 -8.46
N LYS A 140 19.24 -1.53 -7.46
CA LYS A 140 19.51 -1.96 -6.08
C LYS A 140 19.17 -0.85 -5.09
N ILE A 141 18.55 -1.21 -3.98
CA ILE A 141 18.29 -0.33 -2.83
C ILE A 141 18.96 -0.91 -1.57
N ALA A 142 19.38 -0.02 -0.68
CA ALA A 142 19.72 -0.32 0.71
C ALA A 142 18.96 0.66 1.60
N TYR A 143 18.17 0.14 2.53
CA TYR A 143 17.35 0.92 3.46
C TYR A 143 18.14 1.29 4.73
N GLY A 144 17.58 2.22 5.51
CA GLY A 144 18.21 2.73 6.74
C GLY A 144 18.36 1.67 7.84
N ASP A 145 17.48 0.67 7.86
CA ASP A 145 17.52 -0.49 8.75
C ASP A 145 18.60 -1.53 8.35
N GLY A 146 19.26 -1.33 7.20
CA GLY A 146 20.27 -2.23 6.64
C GLY A 146 19.71 -3.31 5.72
N SER A 147 18.40 -3.37 5.52
CA SER A 147 17.79 -4.27 4.53
C SER A 147 18.17 -3.85 3.10
N THR A 148 18.22 -4.82 2.19
CA THR A 148 18.64 -4.58 0.79
C THR A 148 17.81 -5.40 -0.18
N VAL A 149 17.58 -4.83 -1.35
CA VAL A 149 16.85 -5.47 -2.45
C VAL A 149 17.53 -5.13 -3.77
N SER A 150 17.53 -6.07 -4.72
CA SER A 150 18.10 -5.84 -6.05
C SER A 150 17.39 -6.66 -7.11
N GLY A 151 17.36 -6.16 -8.34
CA GLY A 151 16.88 -6.92 -9.48
C GLY A 151 16.94 -6.12 -10.78
N HIS A 152 15.86 -6.15 -11.54
CA HIS A 152 15.75 -5.46 -12.84
C HIS A 152 14.46 -4.65 -12.94
N LEU A 153 14.46 -3.63 -13.78
CA LEU A 153 13.31 -2.75 -13.97
C LEU A 153 12.25 -3.38 -14.88
N ALA A 154 11.02 -2.92 -14.78
CA ALA A 154 9.95 -3.27 -15.71
C ALA A 154 8.94 -2.13 -15.81
N ILE A 155 8.14 -2.16 -16.86
CA ILE A 155 6.93 -1.34 -16.95
C ILE A 155 5.72 -2.25 -17.02
N ASP A 156 4.71 -1.96 -16.21
CA ASP A 156 3.41 -2.59 -16.33
C ASP A 156 2.30 -1.65 -15.84
N ARG A 157 1.05 -2.11 -16.00
CA ARG A 157 -0.14 -1.47 -15.47
C ARG A 157 -0.20 -1.64 -13.96
N LEU A 158 -0.39 -0.53 -13.25
CA LEU A 158 -0.62 -0.47 -11.81
C LEU A 158 -2.08 -0.10 -11.54
N GLU A 159 -2.72 -0.74 -10.57
CA GLU A 159 -4.03 -0.38 -10.05
C GLU A 159 -4.07 -0.44 -8.52
N PHE A 160 -4.69 0.55 -7.90
CA PHE A 160 -4.99 0.60 -6.46
C PHE A 160 -6.17 1.54 -6.25
N SER A 161 -7.05 1.22 -5.30
CA SER A 161 -8.36 1.88 -5.17
C SER A 161 -9.06 2.02 -6.54
N GLU A 162 -9.41 3.23 -6.95
CA GLU A 162 -9.97 3.60 -8.25
C GLU A 162 -8.94 4.12 -9.25
N ILE A 163 -7.65 4.17 -8.87
CA ILE A 163 -6.56 4.77 -9.66
C ILE A 163 -5.90 3.69 -10.51
N VAL A 164 -5.69 3.99 -11.78
CA VAL A 164 -5.05 3.09 -12.74
C VAL A 164 -3.96 3.82 -13.49
N VAL A 165 -2.70 3.43 -13.25
CA VAL A 165 -1.53 3.94 -13.97
C VAL A 165 -1.16 2.94 -15.06
N PRO A 166 -1.28 3.27 -16.36
CA PRO A 166 -1.13 2.28 -17.43
C PRO A 166 0.32 1.81 -17.65
N ASN A 167 1.30 2.67 -17.39
CA ASN A 167 2.72 2.42 -17.66
C ASN A 167 3.58 2.85 -16.47
N GLN A 168 3.44 2.17 -15.33
CA GLN A 168 4.24 2.47 -14.15
C GLN A 168 5.59 1.74 -14.22
N LEU A 169 6.67 2.46 -13.92
CA LEU A 169 8.00 1.88 -13.69
C LEU A 169 8.00 1.12 -12.36
N ILE A 170 8.46 -0.13 -12.39
CA ILE A 170 8.45 -1.04 -11.24
C ILE A 170 9.84 -1.69 -11.13
N GLY A 171 10.36 -1.79 -9.91
CA GLY A 171 11.50 -2.64 -9.58
C GLY A 171 11.06 -4.08 -9.36
N LEU A 172 11.45 -5.01 -10.24
CA LEU A 172 11.27 -6.44 -9.99
C LEU A 172 12.47 -6.93 -9.17
N ALA A 173 12.21 -7.37 -7.94
CA ALA A 173 13.22 -7.87 -7.02
C ALA A 173 13.60 -9.31 -7.36
N ASP A 174 14.85 -9.53 -7.77
CA ASP A 174 15.40 -10.86 -8.01
C ASP A 174 16.09 -11.41 -6.75
N LYS A 175 16.43 -10.54 -5.79
CA LYS A 175 17.07 -10.86 -4.51
C LYS A 175 16.65 -9.88 -3.41
N GLU A 176 16.41 -10.42 -2.23
CA GLU A 176 16.06 -9.69 -0.99
C GLU A 176 16.96 -10.13 0.17
N SER A 177 17.21 -9.23 1.13
CA SER A 177 17.90 -9.51 2.40
C SER A 177 17.07 -10.37 3.35
N LEU A 178 17.70 -10.87 4.42
CA LEU A 178 17.02 -11.70 5.42
C LEU A 178 15.93 -10.95 6.20
N SER A 179 16.00 -9.62 6.28
CA SER A 179 15.01 -8.81 7.00
C SER A 179 13.58 -8.97 6.46
N PHE A 180 13.43 -9.32 5.17
CA PHE A 180 12.11 -9.49 4.53
C PHE A 180 11.54 -10.92 4.65
N LEU A 181 12.28 -11.88 5.23
CA LEU A 181 11.87 -13.30 5.23
C LEU A 181 10.58 -13.59 6.00
N ASP A 182 10.45 -12.97 7.17
CA ASP A 182 9.34 -13.21 8.10
C ASP A 182 8.23 -12.16 7.94
N ASP A 183 8.41 -11.24 6.99
CA ASP A 183 7.52 -10.14 6.71
C ASP A 183 6.25 -10.63 5.97
N VAL A 184 5.09 -10.11 6.36
CA VAL A 184 3.82 -10.40 5.68
C VAL A 184 3.61 -9.51 4.46
N VAL A 185 4.34 -8.40 4.35
CA VAL A 185 4.36 -7.49 3.22
C VAL A 185 5.19 -8.11 2.09
N ASP A 186 4.68 -7.99 0.86
CA ASP A 186 5.36 -8.53 -0.32
C ASP A 186 6.41 -7.53 -0.86
N GLY A 187 6.21 -6.23 -0.72
CA GLY A 187 7.14 -5.20 -1.22
C GLY A 187 6.75 -3.79 -0.80
N VAL A 188 7.32 -2.75 -1.43
CA VAL A 188 7.12 -1.35 -1.03
C VAL A 188 6.44 -0.54 -2.13
N PHE A 189 5.55 0.35 -1.73
CA PHE A 189 4.93 1.39 -2.53
C PHE A 189 5.44 2.75 -2.04
N GLY A 190 6.50 3.25 -2.66
CA GLY A 190 7.10 4.53 -2.27
C GLY A 190 6.23 5.76 -2.60
N LEU A 191 6.09 6.64 -1.60
CA LEU A 191 5.30 7.88 -1.59
C LEU A 191 6.15 9.13 -1.31
N GLY A 192 7.46 8.99 -1.28
CA GLY A 192 8.45 10.07 -1.17
C GLY A 192 8.69 10.82 -2.49
N PHE A 193 9.65 11.75 -2.44
CA PHE A 193 10.00 12.57 -3.59
C PHE A 193 10.89 11.83 -4.61
N PRO A 194 10.74 12.10 -5.91
CA PRO A 194 11.48 11.43 -6.99
C PRO A 194 13.01 11.42 -6.84
N SER A 195 13.57 12.43 -6.19
CA SER A 195 15.01 12.49 -5.89
C SER A 195 15.54 11.37 -4.98
N LEU A 196 14.66 10.59 -4.33
CA LEU A 196 15.02 9.40 -3.56
C LEU A 196 15.01 8.11 -4.39
N SER A 197 14.43 8.14 -5.58
CA SER A 197 14.24 6.93 -6.37
C SER A 197 15.56 6.33 -6.81
N ALA A 198 15.74 5.04 -6.57
CA ALA A 198 16.83 4.23 -7.10
C ALA A 198 16.51 3.62 -8.47
N LEU A 199 15.26 3.68 -8.93
CA LEU A 199 14.82 3.16 -10.23
C LEU A 199 15.18 4.15 -11.36
N VAL A 200 16.44 4.13 -11.77
CA VAL A 200 16.96 4.99 -12.85
C VAL A 200 16.98 4.23 -14.17
N LEU A 201 16.29 4.74 -15.19
CA LEU A 201 16.37 4.21 -16.56
C LEU A 201 17.68 4.59 -17.23
N ASP A 202 18.26 3.65 -17.98
CA ASP A 202 19.30 3.97 -18.96
C ASP A 202 18.69 4.49 -20.29
N ASP A 203 19.51 5.09 -21.15
CA ASP A 203 19.05 5.67 -22.43
C ASP A 203 18.34 4.67 -23.34
N ARG A 204 18.73 3.40 -23.34
CA ARG A 204 18.13 2.38 -24.21
C ARG A 204 16.76 1.97 -23.69
N ASP A 205 16.65 1.76 -22.40
CA ASP A 205 15.39 1.41 -21.75
C ASP A 205 14.45 2.61 -21.70
N ALA A 206 14.96 3.85 -21.64
CA ALA A 206 14.18 5.07 -21.85
C ALA A 206 13.58 5.13 -23.27
N VAL A 207 14.31 4.71 -24.30
CA VAL A 207 13.75 4.57 -25.66
C VAL A 207 12.72 3.45 -25.71
N ARG A 208 12.99 2.27 -25.15
CA ARG A 208 12.03 1.15 -25.13
C ARG A 208 10.72 1.53 -24.44
N ALA A 209 10.84 2.23 -23.32
CA ALA A 209 9.72 2.78 -22.59
C ALA A 209 8.94 3.77 -23.47
N LYS A 210 9.63 4.71 -24.15
CA LYS A 210 9.01 5.71 -25.06
C LYS A 210 8.34 5.11 -26.30
N VAL A 211 8.85 4.01 -26.85
CA VAL A 211 8.32 3.36 -28.08
C VAL A 211 6.87 2.90 -27.92
N ARG A 212 6.36 2.75 -26.69
CA ARG A 212 4.96 2.43 -26.40
C ARG A 212 4.10 3.62 -25.95
N GLY A 213 4.62 4.86 -25.89
CA GLY A 213 3.81 5.98 -25.35
C GLY A 213 4.41 7.39 -25.23
N GLY A 214 5.53 7.73 -25.86
CA GLY A 214 5.92 9.14 -26.12
C GLY A 214 6.09 10.06 -24.89
N GLY A 215 6.91 9.70 -23.91
CA GLY A 215 7.28 10.55 -22.76
C GLY A 215 8.37 9.89 -21.88
N SER A 216 9.10 10.65 -21.07
CA SER A 216 10.10 10.07 -20.13
C SER A 216 9.40 9.19 -19.08
N ILE A 217 9.86 7.95 -18.87
CA ILE A 217 9.20 6.94 -18.01
C ILE A 217 10.09 6.60 -16.81
N SER A 218 10.48 7.61 -16.06
CA SER A 218 11.18 7.45 -14.78
C SER A 218 10.40 8.10 -13.65
N ASN A 219 9.07 8.00 -13.72
CA ASN A 219 8.20 8.63 -12.75
C ASN A 219 7.98 7.68 -11.58
N THR A 220 8.12 8.21 -10.36
CA THR A 220 7.57 7.55 -9.17
C THR A 220 6.05 7.41 -9.30
N VAL A 221 5.42 6.60 -8.45
CA VAL A 221 3.95 6.49 -8.51
C VAL A 221 3.28 7.84 -8.26
N LEU A 222 3.81 8.63 -7.34
CA LEU A 222 3.33 9.98 -7.04
C LEU A 222 3.43 10.91 -8.26
N GLU A 223 4.55 10.90 -8.99
CA GLU A 223 4.67 11.65 -10.23
C GLU A 223 3.69 11.16 -11.30
N SER A 224 3.53 9.85 -11.45
CA SER A 224 2.61 9.27 -12.43
C SER A 224 1.17 9.73 -12.18
N ILE A 225 0.68 9.67 -10.94
CA ILE A 225 -0.71 10.08 -10.65
C ILE A 225 -0.91 11.60 -10.80
N LEU A 226 0.11 12.41 -10.53
CA LEU A 226 0.03 13.86 -10.66
C LEU A 226 0.14 14.32 -12.12
N ASN A 227 1.12 13.81 -12.86
CA ASN A 227 1.37 14.17 -14.26
C ASN A 227 0.20 13.81 -15.18
N HIS A 228 -0.61 12.83 -14.78
CA HIS A 228 -1.78 12.37 -15.52
C HIS A 228 -3.11 12.81 -14.89
N GLU A 229 -3.07 13.73 -13.92
CA GLU A 229 -4.26 14.29 -13.25
C GLU A 229 -5.23 13.19 -12.75
N MET A 230 -4.67 12.08 -12.25
CA MET A 230 -5.46 10.91 -11.83
C MET A 230 -6.15 11.13 -10.48
N ILE A 231 -5.81 12.21 -9.77
CA ILE A 231 -6.38 12.58 -8.48
C ILE A 231 -6.92 14.02 -8.50
N PRO A 232 -8.05 14.32 -7.83
CA PRO A 232 -8.67 15.65 -7.88
C PRO A 232 -7.85 16.80 -7.28
N ALA A 233 -6.94 16.50 -6.36
CA ALA A 233 -6.05 17.45 -5.73
C ALA A 233 -4.67 16.80 -5.51
N PRO A 234 -3.56 17.56 -5.54
CA PRO A 234 -2.21 17.01 -5.41
C PRO A 234 -1.83 16.70 -3.95
N VAL A 235 -2.70 16.00 -3.24
CA VAL A 235 -2.56 15.68 -1.82
C VAL A 235 -2.88 14.22 -1.57
N PHE A 236 -2.31 13.64 -0.52
CA PHE A 236 -2.82 12.40 0.07
C PHE A 236 -2.83 12.50 1.60
N GLY A 237 -3.89 12.03 2.22
CA GLY A 237 -4.03 12.00 3.68
C GLY A 237 -3.83 10.60 4.23
N VAL A 238 -3.14 10.49 5.37
CA VAL A 238 -2.84 9.23 6.05
C VAL A 238 -3.44 9.26 7.44
N TRP A 239 -4.28 8.25 7.70
CA TRP A 239 -4.77 7.90 9.02
C TRP A 239 -4.28 6.51 9.35
N LEU A 240 -3.56 6.35 10.47
CA LEU A 240 -3.22 5.05 11.01
C LEU A 240 -4.03 4.84 12.29
N GLY A 241 -4.80 3.76 12.34
CA GLY A 241 -5.43 3.27 13.55
C GLY A 241 -4.50 2.33 14.31
N GLY A 242 -4.92 1.88 15.49
CA GLY A 242 -4.17 0.94 16.32
C GLY A 242 -3.81 1.51 17.69
N GLY A 243 -4.07 0.70 18.72
CA GLY A 243 -3.97 1.03 20.15
C GLY A 243 -5.24 0.64 20.93
N GLU A 244 -5.10 0.18 22.19
CA GLU A 244 -6.25 -0.21 23.02
C GLU A 244 -7.36 0.85 22.98
N GLY A 245 -8.54 0.43 22.50
CA GLY A 245 -9.75 1.24 22.39
C GLY A 245 -10.06 1.78 20.97
N GLN A 246 -9.16 1.62 20.00
CA GLN A 246 -9.44 1.94 18.59
C GLN A 246 -9.78 0.63 17.86
N GLY A 247 -11.08 0.39 17.63
CA GLY A 247 -11.51 -0.71 16.78
C GLY A 247 -11.19 -0.42 15.31
N SER A 248 -11.23 -1.47 14.48
CA SER A 248 -11.19 -1.34 13.03
C SER A 248 -12.31 -0.40 12.54
N ASP A 249 -12.05 0.37 11.48
CA ASP A 249 -13.04 1.30 10.97
C ASP A 249 -14.26 0.57 10.36
N ALA A 250 -15.29 1.33 9.98
CA ALA A 250 -16.51 0.77 9.39
C ALA A 250 -16.28 -0.02 8.07
N ASN A 251 -15.09 0.11 7.46
CA ASN A 251 -14.67 -0.60 6.26
C ASN A 251 -13.71 -1.77 6.56
N GLY A 252 -13.43 -2.03 7.84
CA GLY A 252 -12.56 -3.12 8.30
C GLY A 252 -11.07 -2.87 8.11
N GLY A 253 -10.64 -1.61 7.94
CA GLY A 253 -9.24 -1.21 7.90
C GLY A 253 -8.73 -0.72 9.25
N ASP A 254 -7.48 -1.03 9.54
CA ASP A 254 -6.74 -0.53 10.72
C ASP A 254 -5.97 0.76 10.37
N GLY A 255 -6.10 1.25 9.14
CA GLY A 255 -5.55 2.50 8.64
C GLY A 255 -6.13 2.82 7.25
N GLU A 256 -5.80 4.00 6.72
CA GLU A 256 -6.27 4.47 5.43
C GLU A 256 -5.31 5.51 4.83
N VAL A 257 -4.99 5.36 3.55
CA VAL A 257 -4.47 6.45 2.71
C VAL A 257 -5.59 6.93 1.79
N VAL A 258 -5.83 8.24 1.76
CA VAL A 258 -6.79 8.87 0.85
C VAL A 258 -6.04 9.72 -0.15
N PHE A 259 -5.99 9.27 -1.40
CA PHE A 259 -5.39 10.01 -2.51
C PHE A 259 -6.37 11.02 -3.08
N GLY A 260 -5.93 12.27 -3.26
CA GLY A 260 -6.69 13.32 -3.92
C GLY A 260 -7.66 14.10 -3.04
N SER A 261 -7.72 13.81 -1.74
CA SER A 261 -8.55 14.56 -0.80
C SER A 261 -8.05 14.47 0.65
N ILE A 262 -8.62 15.29 1.52
CA ILE A 262 -8.34 15.33 2.95
C ILE A 262 -9.59 14.83 3.69
N ASP A 263 -9.48 13.79 4.49
CA ASP A 263 -10.61 13.26 5.26
C ASP A 263 -10.76 13.98 6.62
N SER A 264 -11.55 15.06 6.61
CA SER A 264 -11.92 15.83 7.81
C SER A 264 -12.65 15.04 8.90
N THR A 265 -13.08 13.79 8.64
CA THR A 265 -13.69 12.93 9.66
C THR A 265 -12.64 12.26 10.57
N ARG A 266 -11.36 12.22 10.15
CA ARG A 266 -10.28 11.52 10.84
C ARG A 266 -9.49 12.38 11.84
N PHE A 267 -9.70 13.70 11.86
CA PHE A 267 -8.99 14.61 12.76
C PHE A 267 -9.91 15.63 13.42
N GLU A 268 -9.42 16.27 14.47
CA GLU A 268 -10.10 17.33 15.19
C GLU A 268 -9.29 18.62 15.24
N GLY A 269 -9.98 19.74 15.45
CA GLY A 269 -9.37 21.06 15.40
C GLY A 269 -8.93 21.48 14.00
N GLU A 270 -8.07 22.49 13.96
CA GLU A 270 -7.48 22.99 12.72
C GLU A 270 -6.25 22.16 12.33
N MET A 271 -5.94 22.12 11.03
CA MET A 271 -4.74 21.48 10.50
C MET A 271 -3.59 22.48 10.39
N THR A 272 -2.43 22.10 10.90
CA THR A 272 -1.20 22.90 10.81
C THR A 272 -0.41 22.48 9.59
N PHE A 273 -0.33 23.32 8.57
CA PHE A 273 0.52 23.06 7.40
C PHE A 273 1.93 23.61 7.61
N LEU A 274 2.91 22.72 7.49
CA LEU A 274 4.33 23.01 7.64
C LEU A 274 5.00 22.90 6.26
N PRO A 275 5.72 23.94 5.80
CA PRO A 275 6.45 23.86 4.54
C PRO A 275 7.56 22.82 4.65
N ILE A 276 7.78 22.02 3.59
CA ILE A 276 8.91 21.10 3.56
C ILE A 276 10.22 21.89 3.42
N THR A 277 11.24 21.53 4.17
CA THR A 277 12.52 22.25 4.19
C THR A 277 13.51 21.71 3.17
N HIS A 278 13.41 20.41 2.87
CA HIS A 278 14.19 19.74 1.83
C HIS A 278 13.28 18.87 0.96
N SER A 279 13.13 19.20 -0.33
CA SER A 279 12.32 18.42 -1.31
C SER A 279 12.91 17.05 -1.68
N LYS A 280 13.64 16.42 -0.76
CA LYS A 280 14.09 15.03 -0.82
C LYS A 280 13.20 14.13 0.01
N PHE A 281 12.76 14.60 1.18
CA PHE A 281 11.89 13.86 2.10
C PHE A 281 10.70 14.74 2.50
N TRP A 282 9.69 14.14 3.14
CA TRP A 282 8.63 14.88 3.83
C TRP A 282 9.13 15.48 5.14
N GLN A 283 10.13 16.35 5.02
CA GLN A 283 10.90 16.90 6.12
C GLN A 283 10.35 18.26 6.55
N VAL A 284 10.06 18.40 7.84
CA VAL A 284 9.40 19.58 8.44
C VAL A 284 10.16 20.06 9.68
N PRO A 285 10.07 21.37 10.02
CA PRO A 285 10.71 21.90 11.21
C PRO A 285 10.00 21.46 12.50
N VAL A 286 10.79 21.22 13.54
CA VAL A 286 10.34 20.94 14.92
C VAL A 286 10.97 21.99 15.84
N GLU A 287 10.14 22.86 16.38
CA GLU A 287 10.55 24.03 17.18
C GLU A 287 10.86 23.66 18.63
N GLY A 288 10.27 22.56 19.13
CA GLY A 288 10.42 22.15 20.51
C GLY A 288 9.77 20.80 20.80
N LEU A 289 10.14 20.22 21.94
CA LEU A 289 9.56 18.99 22.46
C LEU A 289 9.27 19.16 23.95
N GLN A 290 8.07 18.85 24.37
CA GLN A 290 7.61 18.97 25.75
C GLN A 290 7.15 17.61 26.26
N LEU A 291 7.53 17.25 27.49
CA LEU A 291 6.99 16.07 28.17
C LEU A 291 6.11 16.55 29.31
N ASP A 292 4.80 16.29 29.22
CA ASP A 292 3.80 16.75 30.19
C ASP A 292 3.88 18.27 30.45
N GLY A 293 4.17 19.05 29.40
CA GLY A 293 4.33 20.51 29.45
C GLY A 293 5.73 21.00 29.81
N GLU A 294 6.64 20.13 30.27
CA GLU A 294 8.03 20.49 30.57
C GLU A 294 8.90 20.43 29.32
N ASP A 295 9.60 21.53 29.00
CA ASP A 295 10.47 21.61 27.83
C ASP A 295 11.68 20.68 27.96
N LEU A 296 11.85 19.80 26.98
CA LEU A 296 12.97 18.89 26.87
C LEU A 296 14.15 19.50 26.12
N ASP A 297 14.11 20.75 25.65
CA ASP A 297 15.18 21.43 24.90
C ASP A 297 15.71 20.50 23.78
N VAL A 298 14.76 20.07 22.94
CA VAL A 298 14.96 19.25 21.74
C VAL A 298 14.23 19.96 20.61
N GLN A 299 14.97 20.23 19.53
CA GLN A 299 14.49 20.89 18.32
C GLN A 299 15.29 20.37 17.12
N GLY A 300 14.84 20.69 15.92
CA GLY A 300 15.53 20.33 14.68
C GLY A 300 14.55 20.14 13.53
N GLU A 301 14.76 19.10 12.74
CA GLU A 301 13.89 18.74 11.63
C GLU A 301 13.52 17.26 11.72
N ALA A 302 12.30 16.95 11.28
CA ALA A 302 11.77 15.60 11.28
C ALA A 302 11.25 15.21 9.90
N ILE A 303 11.53 13.98 9.48
CA ILE A 303 10.87 13.34 8.33
C ILE A 303 9.60 12.67 8.86
N ILE A 304 8.45 12.97 8.24
CA ILE A 304 7.21 12.25 8.50
C ILE A 304 7.19 10.99 7.62
N ASP A 305 7.29 9.82 8.26
CA ASP A 305 7.64 8.57 7.58
C ASP A 305 6.71 7.42 7.97
N THR A 306 5.84 6.99 7.07
CA THR A 306 4.95 5.83 7.27
C THR A 306 5.66 4.49 7.13
N GLY A 307 6.89 4.44 6.59
CA GLY A 307 7.71 3.22 6.51
C GLY A 307 8.59 3.00 7.74
N THR A 308 8.45 3.82 8.78
CA THR A 308 9.19 3.71 10.04
C THR A 308 8.21 3.52 11.20
N THR A 309 8.39 2.47 12.00
CA THR A 309 7.52 2.20 13.16
C THR A 309 7.65 3.23 14.29
N LEU A 310 8.89 3.64 14.60
CA LEU A 310 9.25 4.30 15.86
C LEU A 310 9.43 5.81 15.72
N LEU A 311 9.55 6.50 16.86
CA LEU A 311 10.12 7.84 16.90
C LEU A 311 11.65 7.72 16.95
N VAL A 312 12.33 8.16 15.90
CA VAL A 312 13.79 8.09 15.79
C VAL A 312 14.38 9.48 16.00
N PHE A 313 15.36 9.59 16.90
CA PHE A 313 16.02 10.87 17.17
C PHE A 313 17.55 10.74 17.07
N PRO A 314 18.28 11.84 16.82
CA PRO A 314 19.72 11.89 17.03
C PRO A 314 20.11 11.35 18.41
N MET A 315 21.23 10.64 18.51
CA MET A 315 21.60 9.86 19.70
C MET A 315 21.50 10.64 21.03
N ALA A 316 21.93 11.91 21.04
CA ALA A 316 21.88 12.76 22.23
C ALA A 316 20.44 13.10 22.65
N GLN A 317 19.58 13.40 21.69
CA GLN A 317 18.17 13.70 21.91
C GLN A 317 17.40 12.44 22.34
N ALA A 318 17.61 11.31 21.65
CA ALA A 318 17.02 10.02 22.01
C ALA A 318 17.34 9.64 23.45
N LYS A 319 18.59 9.82 23.89
CA LYS A 319 19.03 9.56 25.27
C LYS A 319 18.34 10.49 26.28
N LYS A 320 18.18 11.78 25.94
CA LYS A 320 17.51 12.78 26.80
C LYS A 320 16.03 12.41 26.99
N ILE A 321 15.33 12.11 25.89
CA ILE A 321 13.91 11.72 25.89
C ILE A 321 13.71 10.40 26.63
N ASN A 322 14.48 9.36 26.30
CA ASN A 322 14.38 8.06 26.97
C ASN A 322 14.61 8.19 28.49
N LYS A 323 15.59 8.99 28.91
CA LYS A 323 15.80 9.27 30.34
C LYS A 323 14.58 9.96 30.97
N ALA A 324 13.97 10.92 30.28
CA ALA A 324 12.81 11.68 30.78
C ALA A 324 11.56 10.80 30.93
N ILE A 325 11.33 9.85 30.02
CA ILE A 325 10.20 8.90 30.10
C ILE A 325 10.46 7.69 31.01
N GLY A 326 11.62 7.65 31.69
CA GLY A 326 12.00 6.58 32.61
C GLY A 326 12.51 5.30 31.93
N ALA A 327 12.89 5.37 30.65
CA ALA A 327 13.50 4.27 29.93
C ALA A 327 15.00 4.14 30.22
N THR A 328 15.50 2.91 30.13
CA THR A 328 16.92 2.56 30.31
C THR A 328 17.45 1.94 29.03
N SER A 329 18.71 2.25 28.70
CA SER A 329 19.38 1.62 27.56
C SER A 329 19.67 0.14 27.86
N ASP A 330 19.34 -0.72 26.90
CA ASP A 330 19.72 -2.12 26.84
C ASP A 330 20.68 -2.32 25.65
N PRO A 331 21.91 -2.82 25.89
CA PRO A 331 22.94 -2.95 24.83
C PRO A 331 22.55 -3.80 23.63
N TRP A 332 21.54 -4.67 23.76
CA TRP A 332 21.11 -5.58 22.69
C TRP A 332 19.72 -5.24 22.14
N GLN A 333 18.93 -4.48 22.91
CA GLN A 333 17.50 -4.30 22.70
C GLN A 333 17.10 -2.82 22.56
N GLY A 334 18.05 -1.90 22.51
CA GLY A 334 17.80 -0.47 22.35
C GLY A 334 17.44 0.20 23.68
N TYR A 335 16.20 0.65 23.84
CA TYR A 335 15.70 1.25 25.08
C TYR A 335 14.47 0.51 25.56
N ILE A 336 14.39 0.29 26.88
CA ILE A 336 13.31 -0.46 27.52
C ILE A 336 12.80 0.29 28.75
N LEU A 337 11.53 0.07 29.10
CA LEU A 337 10.84 0.71 30.21
C LEU A 337 9.81 -0.26 30.86
N PRO A 338 9.36 -0.01 32.10
CA PRO A 338 8.33 -0.83 32.72
C PRO A 338 7.02 -0.76 31.91
N CYS A 339 6.43 -1.92 31.59
CA CYS A 339 5.21 -1.97 30.76
C CYS A 339 4.01 -1.23 31.37
N ASP A 340 3.99 -1.01 32.68
CA ASP A 340 2.93 -0.29 33.41
C ASP A 340 3.23 1.20 33.63
N SER A 341 4.35 1.70 33.10
CA SER A 341 4.70 3.12 33.11
C SER A 341 3.93 3.91 32.04
N ASN A 342 4.05 5.24 32.07
CA ASN A 342 3.61 6.11 30.96
C ASN A 342 2.10 6.03 30.61
N LYS A 343 1.23 5.65 31.55
CA LYS A 343 -0.23 5.49 31.33
C LYS A 343 -0.96 6.78 30.95
N GLU A 344 -0.51 7.90 31.47
CA GLU A 344 -1.11 9.23 31.28
C GLU A 344 -0.07 10.25 30.86
N GLY A 345 -0.54 11.33 30.24
CA GLY A 345 0.28 12.43 29.76
C GLY A 345 0.70 12.31 28.28
N THR A 346 1.51 13.26 27.84
CA THR A 346 1.84 13.47 26.42
C THR A 346 3.32 13.81 26.23
N LEU A 347 3.86 13.31 25.11
CA LEU A 347 5.08 13.83 24.50
C LEU A 347 4.66 14.70 23.32
N ASP A 348 4.88 15.99 23.46
CA ASP A 348 4.28 17.06 22.69
C ASP A 348 5.31 17.76 21.80
N PHE A 349 5.05 17.80 20.50
CA PHE A 349 5.92 18.40 19.49
C PHE A 349 5.40 19.80 19.14
N VAL A 350 6.23 20.82 19.31
CA VAL A 350 5.93 22.19 18.90
C VAL A 350 6.32 22.36 17.44
N MET A 351 5.33 22.53 16.56
CA MET A 351 5.54 22.62 15.11
C MET A 351 4.57 23.65 14.54
N GLY A 352 5.08 24.68 13.86
CA GLY A 352 4.25 25.73 13.27
C GLY A 352 3.48 26.53 14.33
N GLY A 353 4.09 26.76 15.49
CA GLY A 353 3.47 27.42 16.64
C GLY A 353 2.32 26.64 17.30
N ARG A 354 2.13 25.35 16.98
CA ARG A 354 1.10 24.49 17.58
C ARG A 354 1.70 23.24 18.19
N THR A 355 1.04 22.75 19.24
CA THR A 355 1.43 21.54 19.95
C THR A 355 0.71 20.33 19.37
N LEU A 356 1.46 19.35 18.87
CA LEU A 356 1.00 18.10 18.29
C LEU A 356 1.51 16.96 19.16
N GLY A 357 0.62 16.19 19.78
CA GLY A 357 1.00 15.27 20.86
C GLY A 357 1.02 13.81 20.46
N VAL A 358 1.88 13.04 21.12
CA VAL A 358 1.83 11.57 21.21
C VAL A 358 1.48 11.21 22.65
N ARG A 359 0.48 10.35 22.87
CA ARG A 359 0.18 9.89 24.23
C ARG A 359 1.34 9.07 24.77
N LYS A 360 1.71 9.29 26.03
CA LYS A 360 2.79 8.54 26.68
C LYS A 360 2.57 7.02 26.66
N ARG A 361 1.31 6.58 26.70
CA ARG A 361 0.97 5.14 26.62
C ARG A 361 1.41 4.52 25.28
N ASP A 362 1.39 5.31 24.21
CA ASP A 362 1.77 4.88 22.87
C ASP A 362 3.31 4.87 22.72
N LEU A 363 4.05 5.35 23.73
CA LEU A 363 5.50 5.20 23.84
C LEU A 363 5.94 3.84 24.44
N VAL A 364 4.98 3.06 24.95
CA VAL A 364 5.21 1.72 25.50
C VAL A 364 4.87 0.69 24.42
N ARG A 365 5.90 -0.01 23.93
CA ARG A 365 5.75 -0.99 22.83
C ARG A 365 5.67 -2.42 23.37
N GLU A 366 5.84 -3.40 22.51
CA GLU A 366 5.69 -4.80 22.84
C GLU A 366 6.63 -5.26 23.97
N LYS A 367 6.25 -6.38 24.59
CA LYS A 367 7.01 -6.94 25.71
C LYS A 367 8.36 -7.46 25.24
N VAL A 368 9.39 -7.15 26.02
CA VAL A 368 10.72 -7.68 25.82
C VAL A 368 10.74 -9.19 26.06
N LYS A 369 11.16 -9.96 25.04
CA LYS A 369 11.26 -11.42 25.15
C LYS A 369 12.28 -11.81 26.22
N GLY A 370 11.84 -12.62 27.18
CA GLY A 370 12.70 -13.10 28.27
C GLY A 370 12.85 -12.14 29.46
N ARG A 371 12.20 -10.96 29.44
CA ARG A 371 12.29 -9.98 30.54
C ARG A 371 10.89 -9.53 31.00
N LYS A 372 10.34 -10.25 31.98
CA LYS A 372 8.97 -10.02 32.49
C LYS A 372 8.80 -8.60 33.05
N GLY A 373 7.74 -7.91 32.62
CA GLY A 373 7.39 -6.56 33.08
C GLY A 373 8.11 -5.42 32.34
N TRP A 374 8.96 -5.73 31.37
CA TRP A 374 9.66 -4.76 30.54
C TRP A 374 9.13 -4.75 29.12
N CYS A 375 8.99 -3.56 28.56
CA CYS A 375 8.50 -3.27 27.22
C CYS A 375 9.53 -2.42 26.49
N TYR A 376 9.57 -2.50 25.16
CA TYR A 376 10.42 -1.63 24.35
C TYR A 376 9.91 -0.18 24.42
N SER A 377 10.85 0.76 24.36
CA SER A 377 10.55 2.18 24.17
C SER A 377 10.21 2.44 22.71
N ALA A 378 9.20 3.27 22.45
CA ALA A 378 8.92 3.75 21.10
C ALA A 378 9.95 4.77 20.59
N VAL A 379 10.91 5.18 21.43
CA VAL A 379 11.92 6.18 21.12
C VAL A 379 13.26 5.48 20.91
N THR A 380 13.77 5.52 19.69
CA THR A 380 15.08 4.95 19.32
C THR A 380 16.03 6.03 18.79
N SER A 381 17.29 5.65 18.56
CA SER A 381 18.35 6.56 18.13
C SER A 381 18.86 6.26 16.72
N THR A 382 19.16 7.32 15.97
CA THR A 382 19.92 7.28 14.72
C THR A 382 21.28 7.98 14.90
N PRO A 383 22.34 7.55 14.17
CA PRO A 383 23.58 8.32 14.07
C PRO A 383 23.45 9.59 13.22
N GLY A 384 22.34 9.77 12.49
CA GLY A 384 22.05 10.98 11.73
C GLY A 384 21.54 12.13 12.60
N ASP A 385 21.45 13.32 12.00
CA ASP A 385 21.05 14.56 12.69
C ASP A 385 19.56 14.91 12.51
N VAL A 386 18.85 14.15 11.68
CA VAL A 386 17.42 14.37 11.37
C VAL A 386 16.57 13.38 12.15
N MET A 387 15.46 13.86 12.72
CA MET A 387 14.47 13.02 13.40
C MET A 387 13.61 12.27 12.37
N ILE A 388 13.06 11.12 12.74
CA ILE A 388 12.08 10.40 11.93
C ILE A 388 10.85 10.18 12.79
N PHE A 389 9.72 10.75 12.38
CA PHE A 389 8.44 10.62 13.04
C PHE A 389 7.63 9.55 12.31
N GLY A 390 7.78 8.33 12.84
CA GLY A 390 7.14 7.13 12.35
C GLY A 390 5.66 6.97 12.73
N ASP A 391 5.17 5.74 12.61
CA ASP A 391 3.80 5.33 12.92
C ASP A 391 3.35 5.75 14.32
N VAL A 392 4.24 5.73 15.32
CA VAL A 392 3.93 6.22 16.68
C VAL A 392 3.42 7.67 16.68
N PHE A 393 3.98 8.53 15.83
CA PHE A 393 3.52 9.91 15.65
C PHE A 393 2.22 9.96 14.83
N ILE A 394 2.17 9.24 13.71
CA ILE A 394 1.08 9.30 12.72
C ILE A 394 -0.22 8.65 13.26
N ARG A 395 -0.13 7.68 14.17
CA ARG A 395 -1.29 7.12 14.89
C ARG A 395 -1.89 8.08 15.91
N ASN A 396 -1.15 9.11 16.31
CA ASN A 396 -1.66 10.17 17.17
C ASN A 396 -2.08 11.42 16.39
N ASN A 397 -1.59 11.58 15.16
CA ASN A 397 -1.79 12.77 14.35
C ASN A 397 -2.09 12.38 12.90
N TYR A 398 -3.23 12.82 12.37
CA TYR A 398 -3.56 12.69 10.97
C TYR A 398 -2.61 13.57 10.14
N CYS A 399 -1.96 12.97 9.15
CA CYS A 399 -0.97 13.63 8.31
C CYS A 399 -1.49 13.77 6.88
N VAL A 400 -1.39 14.97 6.30
CA VAL A 400 -1.69 15.26 4.90
C VAL A 400 -0.40 15.65 4.22
N PHE A 401 -0.05 14.93 3.17
CA PHE A 401 1.11 15.19 2.34
C PHE A 401 0.66 15.98 1.11
N ASP A 402 0.91 17.29 1.13
CA ASP A 402 0.53 18.21 0.05
C ASP A 402 1.71 18.37 -0.90
N VAL A 403 1.68 17.62 -1.99
CA VAL A 403 2.71 17.63 -3.03
C VAL A 403 2.67 18.96 -3.81
N GLY A 404 1.47 19.51 -4.01
CA GLY A 404 1.26 20.73 -4.79
C GLY A 404 1.87 21.96 -4.15
N HIS A 405 1.67 22.13 -2.83
CA HIS A 405 2.23 23.24 -2.06
C HIS A 405 3.55 22.89 -1.35
N LYS A 406 4.03 21.64 -1.48
CA LYS A 406 5.24 21.16 -0.82
C LYS A 406 5.19 21.39 0.69
N SER A 407 4.16 20.81 1.33
CA SER A 407 3.94 20.94 2.76
C SER A 407 3.36 19.67 3.37
N VAL A 408 3.48 19.52 4.68
CA VAL A 408 2.77 18.49 5.45
C VAL A 408 1.77 19.16 6.38
N GLY A 409 0.50 18.82 6.24
CA GLY A 409 -0.58 19.20 7.15
C GLY A 409 -0.70 18.20 8.28
N ILE A 410 -0.72 18.65 9.53
CA ILE A 410 -0.80 17.77 10.71
C ILE A 410 -1.92 18.24 11.64
N ALA A 411 -2.74 17.31 12.11
CA ALA A 411 -3.79 17.56 13.10
C ALA A 411 -3.96 16.35 14.03
N PRO A 412 -4.34 16.54 15.32
CA PRO A 412 -4.65 15.43 16.21
C PRO A 412 -5.75 14.53 15.63
N ILE A 413 -5.58 13.20 15.71
CA ILE A 413 -6.62 12.28 15.24
C ILE A 413 -7.89 12.42 16.09
N ARG A 414 -9.05 12.31 15.43
CA ARG A 414 -10.34 12.20 16.11
C ARG A 414 -10.49 10.77 16.61
N ARG A 415 -10.80 10.61 17.90
CA ARG A 415 -10.92 9.31 18.57
C ARG A 415 -12.35 8.91 18.85
#